data_AF-A0AA92UD72-F1
#
_entry.id   AF-A0AA92UD72-F1
#
_cell.length_a   1.000
_cell.length_b   1.000
_cell.length_c   1.000
_cell.angle_alpha   90.00
_cell.angle_beta   90.00
_cell.angle_gamma   90.00
#
_symmetry.space_group_name_H-M   'P 1'
#
loop_
_entity.id
_entity.type
_entity.pdbx_description
1 polymer ?
#
loop_
_entity_poly.entity_id
_entity_poly.type
_entity_poly.pdbx_seq_one_letter_code
_entity_poly.pdbx_strand_id
1 'polypeptide(L)'
;MEKKLLPESFTSILWAILFKKPLVSCQMSSKQFAVSTLGEIFPCHMDVGKECLNLGNIGGKNIFNSCTIQKSFPLFDLLANKRGLCPNCWAHNLCEGCPRELFYDEKNKCYQTTPNEDKCKSQREHIEKILLSISHLRQDKNKWHDYVQGINEMCKEKIC
;
A
#
# COMPACT_ATOMS: atom_id res chain seq x y z
N MET A 1 -23.18 8.35 -21.25
CA MET A 1 -22.04 7.46 -20.96
C MET A 1 -22.05 7.21 -19.46
N GLU A 2 -22.51 6.03 -19.01
CA GLU A 2 -22.39 5.68 -17.59
C GLU A 2 -20.91 5.74 -17.21
N LYS A 3 -20.56 6.57 -16.22
CA LYS A 3 -19.26 6.51 -15.56
C LYS A 3 -19.23 5.18 -14.81
N LYS A 4 -18.89 4.10 -15.50
CA LYS A 4 -18.60 2.82 -14.84
C LYS A 4 -17.42 3.11 -13.91
N LEU A 5 -17.70 3.12 -12.61
CA LEU A 5 -16.69 3.41 -11.60
C LEU A 5 -15.58 2.36 -11.78
N LEU A 6 -14.39 2.83 -12.11
CA LEU A 6 -13.25 1.92 -12.24
C LEU A 6 -12.95 1.31 -10.87
N PRO A 7 -12.48 0.06 -10.81
CA PRO A 7 -12.06 -0.54 -9.56
C PRO A 7 -11.02 0.31 -8.85
N GLU A 8 -11.03 0.27 -7.52
CA GLU A 8 -9.91 0.76 -6.71
C GLU A 8 -8.58 0.16 -7.24
N SER A 9 -7.50 0.94 -7.17
CA SER A 9 -6.18 0.57 -7.71
C SER A 9 -6.04 0.55 -9.24
N PHE A 10 -7.12 0.74 -10.01
CA PHE A 10 -7.03 0.70 -11.48
C PHE A 10 -6.00 1.69 -12.02
N THR A 11 -6.09 2.96 -11.60
CA THR A 11 -5.20 4.02 -12.08
C THR A 11 -3.75 3.76 -11.68
N SER A 12 -3.51 3.32 -10.44
CA SER A 12 -2.17 2.99 -9.94
C SER A 12 -1.54 1.84 -10.73
N ILE A 13 -2.28 0.77 -10.98
CA ILE A 13 -1.79 -0.40 -11.72
C ILE A 13 -1.55 -0.04 -13.19
N LEU A 14 -2.45 0.71 -13.81
CA LEU A 14 -2.25 1.20 -15.18
C LEU A 14 -1.01 2.09 -15.28
N TRP A 15 -0.82 3.00 -14.33
CA TRP A 15 0.38 3.83 -14.22
C TRP A 15 1.65 2.96 -14.12
N ALA A 16 1.66 1.97 -13.24
CA ALA A 16 2.80 1.08 -13.04
C ALA A 16 3.20 0.36 -14.34
N ILE A 17 2.21 -0.08 -15.12
CA ILE A 17 2.40 -0.74 -16.42
C ILE A 17 2.93 0.26 -17.46
N LEU A 18 2.30 1.44 -17.60
CA LEU A 18 2.67 2.45 -18.59
C LEU A 18 4.10 2.96 -18.39
N PHE A 19 4.47 3.23 -17.15
CA PHE A 19 5.78 3.80 -16.81
C PHE A 19 6.83 2.78 -16.40
N LYS A 20 6.48 1.49 -16.38
CA LYS A 20 7.36 0.39 -15.95
C LYS A 20 7.97 0.63 -14.57
N LYS A 21 7.17 1.18 -13.65
CA LYS A 21 7.58 1.51 -12.27
C LYS A 21 6.78 0.65 -11.28
N PRO A 22 7.44 0.00 -10.31
CA PRO A 22 6.73 -0.81 -9.32
C PRO A 22 5.90 0.10 -8.40
N LEU A 23 4.73 -0.40 -7.99
CA LEU A 23 3.95 0.21 -6.91
C LEU A 23 4.62 -0.05 -5.57
N VAL A 24 4.54 0.97 -4.72
CA VAL A 24 5.08 0.95 -3.35
C VAL A 24 3.91 0.81 -2.39
N SER A 25 3.93 -0.24 -1.56
CA SER A 25 2.94 -0.41 -0.49
C SER A 25 3.07 0.70 0.54
N CYS A 26 1.98 0.96 1.28
CA CYS A 26 1.99 1.86 2.43
C CYS A 26 3.17 1.55 3.36
N GLN A 27 3.95 2.58 3.67
CA GLN A 27 5.17 2.49 4.48
C GLN A 27 4.84 2.88 5.93
N MET A 28 3.95 2.11 6.55
CA MET A 28 3.49 2.37 7.92
C MET A 28 4.66 2.32 8.91
N SER A 29 4.58 3.15 9.95
CA SER A 29 5.65 3.45 10.92
C SER A 29 6.93 4.09 10.35
N SER A 30 7.24 3.97 9.06
CA SER A 30 8.51 4.49 8.50
C SER A 30 8.35 5.80 7.73
N LYS A 31 7.34 5.93 6.85
CA LYS A 31 7.02 7.18 6.14
C LYS A 31 5.64 7.74 6.48
N GLN A 32 4.77 6.91 7.05
CA GLN A 32 3.44 7.30 7.47
C GLN A 32 3.16 6.65 8.83
N PHE A 33 2.65 7.43 9.78
CA PHE A 33 2.22 6.95 11.10
C PHE A 33 1.03 7.80 11.55
N ALA A 34 0.34 7.36 12.60
CA ALA A 34 -0.77 8.10 13.19
C ALA A 34 -0.39 8.66 14.55
N VAL A 35 -1.00 9.79 14.91
CA VAL A 35 -0.88 10.41 16.23
C VAL A 35 -2.29 10.66 16.77
N SER A 36 -2.58 10.17 17.98
CA SER A 36 -3.86 10.42 18.64
C SER A 36 -3.95 11.86 19.16
N THR A 37 -5.13 12.31 19.57
CA THR A 37 -5.32 13.63 20.20
C THR A 37 -4.59 13.76 21.55
N LEU A 38 -4.21 12.64 22.16
CA LEU A 38 -3.39 12.59 23.38
C LEU A 38 -1.88 12.58 23.07
N GLY A 39 -1.50 12.65 21.79
CA GLY A 39 -0.12 12.63 21.34
C GLY A 39 0.49 11.23 21.21
N GLU A 40 -0.28 10.16 21.37
CA GLU A 40 0.22 8.78 21.25
C GLU A 40 0.48 8.42 19.79
N ILE A 41 1.55 7.69 19.54
CA ILE A 41 2.03 7.37 18.19
C ILE A 41 1.65 5.92 17.87
N PHE A 42 1.06 5.69 16.70
CA PHE A 42 0.63 4.38 16.22
C PHE A 42 1.18 4.10 14.81
N PRO A 43 1.40 2.82 14.43
CA PRO A 43 1.91 2.45 13.12
C PRO A 43 1.09 3.00 11.96
N CYS A 44 -0.24 2.95 12.07
CA CYS A 44 -1.16 3.53 11.10
C CYS A 44 -2.47 3.97 11.77
N HIS A 45 -3.34 4.63 11.00
CA HIS A 45 -4.60 5.16 11.53
C HIS A 45 -5.55 4.07 12.05
N MET A 46 -5.51 2.86 11.50
CA MET A 46 -6.34 1.73 11.95
C MET A 46 -5.89 1.12 13.29
N ASP A 47 -4.73 1.54 13.79
CA ASP A 47 -4.16 1.07 15.05
C ASP A 47 -4.43 2.02 16.22
N VAL A 48 -4.97 3.22 15.95
CA VAL A 48 -5.28 4.21 16.98
C VAL A 48 -6.26 3.63 18.00
N GLY A 49 -5.92 3.76 19.28
CA GLY A 49 -6.69 3.23 20.41
C GLY A 49 -6.39 1.77 20.76
N LYS A 50 -5.50 1.08 20.02
CA LYS A 50 -5.00 -0.25 20.38
C LYS A 50 -3.72 -0.09 21.20
N GLU A 51 -3.84 -0.07 22.53
CA GLU A 51 -2.71 0.16 23.45
C GLU A 51 -1.49 -0.73 23.16
N CYS A 52 -1.70 -2.00 22.77
CA CYS A 52 -0.62 -2.93 22.42
C CYS A 52 0.19 -2.55 21.17
N LEU A 53 -0.28 -1.55 20.40
CA LEU A 53 0.37 -1.02 19.21
C LEU A 53 0.84 0.42 19.40
N ASN A 54 0.74 0.97 20.62
CA ASN A 54 1.28 2.29 20.93
C ASN A 54 2.82 2.24 20.87
N LEU A 55 3.42 3.08 20.03
CA LEU A 55 4.85 3.18 19.81
C LEU A 55 5.53 4.22 20.71
N GLY A 56 4.74 5.05 21.41
CA GLY A 56 5.22 6.11 22.29
C GLY A 56 4.33 7.35 22.22
N ASN A 57 4.85 8.48 22.70
CA ASN A 57 4.16 9.76 22.67
C ASN A 57 5.02 10.83 21.99
N ILE A 58 4.40 11.73 21.23
CA ILE A 58 5.07 12.83 20.51
C ILE A 58 5.78 13.81 21.45
N GLY A 59 5.30 13.98 22.68
CA GLY A 59 5.96 14.75 23.72
C GLY A 59 7.09 13.99 24.44
N GLY A 60 7.29 12.71 24.11
CA GLY A 60 8.26 11.83 24.73
C GLY A 60 9.60 11.76 23.98
N LYS A 61 10.35 10.67 24.22
CA LYS A 61 11.61 10.40 23.53
C LYS A 61 11.36 10.20 22.04
N ASN A 62 12.16 10.84 21.19
CA ASN A 62 12.11 10.61 19.75
C ASN A 62 12.55 9.17 19.41
N ILE A 63 11.59 8.34 19.01
CA ILE A 63 11.81 6.92 18.65
C ILE A 63 12.32 6.74 17.22
N PHE A 64 12.10 7.72 16.33
CA PHE A 64 12.41 7.65 14.90
C PHE A 64 13.88 7.95 14.59
N ASN A 65 14.55 8.78 15.40
CA ASN A 65 15.99 9.05 15.28
C ASN A 65 16.85 7.97 15.95
N SER A 66 16.29 6.79 16.22
CA SER A 66 16.95 5.70 16.92
C SER A 66 16.53 4.35 16.35
N CYS A 67 17.31 3.30 16.60
CA CYS A 67 16.92 1.93 16.25
C CYS A 67 15.74 1.38 17.07
N THR A 68 15.18 2.16 18.00
CA THR A 68 14.06 1.74 18.84
C THR A 68 12.86 1.36 17.99
N ILE A 69 12.45 2.20 17.02
CA ILE A 69 11.28 1.90 16.20
C ILE A 69 11.47 0.64 15.33
N GLN A 70 12.67 0.45 14.78
CA GLN A 70 13.03 -0.76 14.00
C GLN A 70 12.92 -2.03 14.84
N LYS A 71 13.29 -1.96 16.12
CA LYS A 71 13.19 -3.09 17.05
C LYS A 71 11.76 -3.31 17.56
N SER A 72 10.98 -2.23 17.69
CA SER A 72 9.63 -2.26 18.24
C SER A 72 8.56 -2.63 17.20
N PHE A 73 8.81 -2.40 15.92
CA PHE A 73 7.83 -2.63 14.87
C PHE A 73 8.36 -3.57 13.77
N PRO A 74 7.86 -4.81 13.68
CA PRO A 74 8.46 -5.86 12.84
C PRO A 74 8.37 -5.58 11.33
N LEU A 75 7.48 -4.69 10.91
CA LEU A 75 7.29 -4.37 9.48
C LEU A 75 8.10 -3.16 9.01
N PHE A 76 8.84 -2.48 9.90
CA PHE A 76 9.47 -1.18 9.62
C PHE A 76 10.34 -1.21 8.36
N ASP A 77 11.29 -2.15 8.28
CA ASP A 77 12.18 -2.31 7.12
C ASP A 77 11.58 -3.21 6.04
N LEU A 78 10.67 -4.11 6.43
CA LEU A 78 10.12 -5.14 5.54
C LEU A 78 9.29 -4.55 4.40
N LEU A 79 8.47 -3.53 4.71
CA LEU A 79 7.58 -2.90 3.74
C LEU A 79 8.35 -2.09 2.68
N ALA A 80 9.56 -1.62 3.00
CA ALA A 80 10.43 -0.95 2.05
C ALA A 80 11.04 -1.93 1.04
N ASN A 81 11.22 -3.20 1.42
CA ASN A 81 11.83 -4.23 0.59
C ASN A 81 10.82 -5.30 0.11
N LYS A 82 9.87 -4.85 -0.70
CA LYS A 82 8.83 -5.74 -1.24
C LYS A 82 9.36 -6.90 -2.09
N ARG A 83 10.48 -6.69 -2.81
CA ARG A 83 11.09 -7.74 -3.63
C ARG A 83 11.64 -8.88 -2.76
N GLY A 84 12.21 -8.56 -1.60
CA GLY A 84 12.64 -9.57 -0.62
C GLY A 84 11.46 -10.25 0.08
N LEU A 85 10.38 -9.52 0.34
CA LEU A 85 9.17 -10.03 0.99
C LEU A 85 8.35 -11.00 0.11
N CYS A 86 8.26 -10.74 -1.20
CA CYS A 86 7.43 -11.53 -2.12
C CYS A 86 8.21 -11.92 -3.40
N PRO A 87 9.34 -12.66 -3.29
CA PRO A 87 10.24 -12.89 -4.41
C PRO A 87 9.60 -13.72 -5.54
N ASN A 88 8.68 -14.62 -5.19
CA ASN A 88 8.04 -15.55 -6.13
C ASN A 88 6.61 -15.12 -6.53
N CYS A 89 6.15 -13.95 -6.10
CA CYS A 89 4.79 -13.49 -6.40
C CYS A 89 4.76 -12.72 -7.72
N TRP A 90 4.06 -13.22 -8.73
CA TRP A 90 3.95 -12.56 -10.04
C TRP A 90 3.43 -11.10 -9.96
N ALA A 91 2.60 -10.80 -8.96
CA ALA A 91 1.98 -9.50 -8.77
C ALA A 91 2.83 -8.52 -7.95
N HIS A 92 4.07 -8.87 -7.56
CA HIS A 92 4.84 -8.07 -6.60
C HIS A 92 5.11 -6.62 -7.06
N ASN A 93 5.16 -6.32 -8.36
CA ASN A 93 5.31 -4.94 -8.86
C ASN A 93 3.98 -4.17 -8.97
N LEU A 94 2.84 -4.87 -8.89
CA LEU A 94 1.49 -4.30 -9.09
C LEU A 94 0.64 -4.32 -7.82
N CYS A 95 1.05 -5.05 -6.80
CA CYS A 95 0.31 -5.11 -5.55
C CYS A 95 0.50 -3.82 -4.73
N GLU A 96 -0.57 -3.31 -4.14
CA GLU A 96 -0.50 -2.22 -3.15
C GLU A 96 -1.34 -2.55 -1.91
N GLY A 97 -1.55 -3.84 -1.66
CA GLY A 97 -2.40 -4.35 -0.59
C GLY A 97 -2.02 -3.74 0.76
N CYS A 98 -3.04 -3.44 1.54
CA CYS A 98 -2.91 -2.75 2.82
C CYS A 98 -2.09 -3.61 3.80
N PRO A 99 -0.94 -3.14 4.31
CA PRO A 99 -0.14 -3.96 5.23
C PRO A 99 -0.88 -4.28 6.53
N ARG A 100 -1.79 -3.41 6.98
CA ARG A 100 -2.61 -3.66 8.18
C ARG A 100 -3.53 -4.85 7.98
N GLU A 101 -4.07 -5.02 6.78
CA GLU A 101 -4.90 -6.18 6.46
C GLU A 101 -4.03 -7.41 6.27
N LEU A 102 -2.94 -7.29 5.51
CA LEU A 102 -2.11 -8.43 5.14
C LEU A 102 -1.33 -9.03 6.32
N PHE A 103 -0.85 -8.22 7.26
CA PHE A 103 0.12 -8.68 8.26
C PHE A 103 -0.41 -8.72 9.69
N TYR A 104 -1.53 -8.05 9.99
CA TYR A 104 -2.03 -8.05 11.35
C TYR A 104 -2.85 -9.30 11.65
N ASP A 105 -2.49 -9.96 12.74
CA ASP A 105 -3.23 -11.07 13.31
C ASP A 105 -4.22 -10.54 14.35
N GLU A 106 -5.50 -10.55 14.01
CA GLU A 106 -6.58 -10.09 14.91
C GLU A 106 -6.73 -10.98 16.16
N LYS A 107 -6.39 -12.27 16.07
CA LYS A 107 -6.50 -13.20 17.20
C LYS A 107 -5.40 -12.92 18.23
N ASN A 108 -4.17 -12.78 17.76
CA ASN A 108 -3.00 -12.55 18.60
C ASN A 108 -2.72 -11.06 18.86
N LYS A 109 -3.48 -10.17 18.22
CA LYS A 109 -3.39 -8.70 18.33
C LYS A 109 -2.01 -8.14 18.02
N CYS A 110 -1.29 -8.75 17.08
CA CYS A 110 0.09 -8.39 16.74
C CYS A 110 0.34 -8.47 15.23
N TYR A 111 1.41 -7.80 14.79
CA TYR A 111 1.86 -7.85 13.41
C TYR A 111 2.80 -9.03 13.19
N GLN A 112 2.55 -9.77 12.11
CA GLN A 112 3.39 -10.85 11.61
C GLN A 112 4.40 -10.31 10.57
N THR A 113 5.48 -11.03 10.33
CA THR A 113 6.45 -10.73 9.25
C THR A 113 6.12 -11.44 7.94
N THR A 114 5.13 -12.32 7.95
CA THR A 114 4.65 -13.04 6.76
C THR A 114 3.22 -12.58 6.50
N PRO A 115 2.86 -12.21 5.25
CA PRO A 115 1.51 -11.79 4.96
C PRO A 115 0.56 -13.00 4.98
N ASN A 116 -0.69 -12.74 5.32
CA ASN A 116 -1.77 -13.72 5.29
C ASN A 116 -2.04 -14.16 3.84
N GLU A 117 -1.91 -15.46 3.58
CA GLU A 117 -1.98 -15.99 2.22
C GLU A 117 -3.38 -15.89 1.59
N ASP A 118 -4.45 -16.04 2.37
CA ASP A 118 -5.82 -15.91 1.87
C ASP A 118 -6.08 -14.47 1.38
N LYS A 119 -5.61 -13.48 2.15
CA LYS A 119 -5.67 -12.07 1.74
C LYS A 119 -4.78 -11.78 0.54
N CYS A 120 -3.57 -12.37 0.48
CA CYS A 120 -2.71 -12.28 -0.71
C CYS A 120 -3.39 -12.87 -1.95
N LYS A 121 -4.11 -13.99 -1.81
CA LYS A 121 -4.88 -14.59 -2.90
C LYS A 121 -5.97 -13.66 -3.39
N SER A 122 -6.78 -13.13 -2.48
CA SER A 122 -7.83 -12.15 -2.83
C SER A 122 -7.25 -10.91 -3.51
N GLN A 123 -6.11 -10.41 -3.04
CA GLN A 123 -5.42 -9.27 -3.67
C GLN A 123 -4.94 -9.58 -5.08
N ARG A 124 -4.43 -10.79 -5.35
CA ARG A 124 -4.02 -11.22 -6.70
C ARG A 124 -5.22 -11.32 -7.64
N GLU A 125 -6.33 -11.91 -7.18
CA GLU A 125 -7.59 -11.98 -7.94
C GLU A 125 -8.14 -10.59 -8.27
N HIS A 126 -8.00 -9.63 -7.35
CA HIS A 126 -8.36 -8.22 -7.59
C HIS A 126 -7.49 -7.60 -8.69
N ILE A 127 -6.17 -7.81 -8.63
CA ILE A 127 -5.24 -7.31 -9.66
C ILE A 127 -5.56 -7.94 -11.03
N GLU A 128 -5.88 -9.23 -11.09
CA GLU A 128 -6.30 -9.90 -12.33
C GLU A 128 -7.53 -9.24 -12.96
N LYS A 129 -8.56 -8.92 -12.17
CA LYS A 129 -9.75 -8.21 -12.64
C LYS A 129 -9.43 -6.82 -13.19
N ILE A 130 -8.47 -6.12 -12.58
CA ILE A 130 -7.98 -4.82 -13.07
C ILE A 130 -7.26 -4.99 -14.40
N LEU A 131 -6.38 -5.97 -14.53
CA LEU A 131 -5.67 -6.25 -15.79
C LEU A 131 -6.62 -6.59 -16.93
N LEU A 132 -7.68 -7.38 -16.66
CA LEU A 132 -8.74 -7.64 -17.63
C LEU A 132 -9.50 -6.36 -18.01
N SER A 133 -9.77 -5.49 -17.03
CA SER A 133 -10.43 -4.20 -17.29
C SER A 133 -9.57 -3.27 -18.15
N ILE A 134 -8.25 -3.22 -17.90
CA ILE A 134 -7.29 -2.48 -18.73
C ILE A 134 -7.25 -3.06 -20.16
N SER A 135 -7.22 -4.38 -20.29
CA SER A 135 -7.25 -5.06 -21.59
C SER A 135 -8.50 -4.70 -22.38
N HIS A 136 -9.67 -4.68 -21.74
CA HIS A 136 -10.92 -4.27 -22.37
C HIS A 136 -10.91 -2.78 -22.75
N LEU A 137 -10.45 -1.89 -21.86
CA LEU A 137 -10.33 -0.45 -22.17
C LEU A 137 -9.46 -0.21 -23.40
N ARG A 138 -8.37 -0.97 -23.56
CA ARG A 138 -7.44 -0.88 -24.69
C ARG A 138 -8.07 -1.23 -26.04
N GLN A 139 -9.19 -1.96 -26.07
CA GLN A 139 -9.91 -2.28 -27.31
C GLN A 139 -10.57 -1.04 -27.93
N ASP A 140 -10.92 -0.04 -27.11
CA ASP A 140 -11.45 1.24 -27.56
C ASP A 140 -10.31 2.26 -27.70
N LYS A 141 -9.82 2.46 -28.93
CA LYS A 141 -8.66 3.32 -29.21
C LYS A 141 -8.86 4.76 -28.74
N ASN A 142 -10.06 5.30 -28.88
CA ASN A 142 -10.34 6.70 -28.51
C ASN A 142 -10.32 6.84 -26.99
N LYS A 143 -11.06 5.97 -26.28
CA LYS A 143 -11.06 5.99 -24.80
C LYS A 143 -9.69 5.70 -24.21
N TRP A 144 -8.92 4.80 -24.83
CA TRP A 144 -7.55 4.50 -24.42
C TRP A 144 -6.65 5.72 -24.54
N HIS A 145 -6.71 6.45 -25.65
CA HIS A 145 -5.94 7.67 -25.84
C HIS A 145 -6.26 8.71 -24.76
N ASP A 146 -7.55 8.98 -24.54
CA ASP A 146 -8.01 9.95 -23.54
C ASP A 146 -7.55 9.57 -22.12
N TYR A 147 -7.66 8.29 -21.75
CA TYR A 147 -7.25 7.82 -20.41
C TYR A 147 -5.74 7.91 -20.19
N VAL A 148 -4.94 7.48 -21.16
CA VAL A 148 -3.48 7.54 -21.05
C VAL A 148 -3.01 8.99 -21.00
N GLN A 149 -3.62 9.88 -21.79
CA GLN A 149 -3.33 11.30 -21.75
C GLN A 149 -3.64 11.91 -20.37
N GLY A 150 -4.79 11.60 -19.79
CA GLY A 150 -5.14 12.04 -18.43
C GLY A 150 -4.16 11.55 -17.37
N ILE A 151 -3.69 10.30 -17.45
CA ILE A 151 -2.67 9.78 -16.52
C ILE A 151 -1.33 10.52 -16.70
N ASN A 152 -0.92 10.81 -17.94
CA ASN A 152 0.31 11.55 -18.20
C ASN A 152 0.25 12.98 -17.62
N GLU A 153 -0.91 13.63 -17.70
CA GLU A 153 -1.13 14.97 -17.14
C GLU A 153 -1.03 14.96 -15.60
N MET A 154 -1.70 14.01 -14.94
CA MET A 154 -1.58 13.82 -13.49
C MET A 154 -0.14 13.58 -13.03
N CYS A 155 0.68 12.93 -13.86
CA CYS A 155 2.09 12.69 -13.54
C CYS A 155 2.95 13.96 -13.64
N LYS A 156 2.61 14.90 -14.53
CA LYS A 156 3.32 16.18 -14.64
C LYS A 156 3.07 17.05 -13.41
N GLU A 157 1.85 17.01 -12.86
CA GLU A 157 1.47 17.79 -11.69
C GLU A 157 2.13 17.30 -10.39
N LYS A 158 2.44 16.00 -10.26
CA LYS A 158 3.12 15.42 -9.10
C LYS A 158 4.66 15.58 -9.09
N ILE A 159 5.25 16.21 -10.11
CA ILE A 159 6.71 16.45 -10.22
C ILE A 159 7.09 17.87 -9.72
N CYS A 160 6.13 18.67 -9.22
CA CYS A 160 6.41 19.93 -8.53
C CYS A 160 6.39 19.77 -7.00
#